data_AF-A0A0J0YP77-F1
#
_entry.id   AF-A0A0J0YP77-F1
#
_cell.length_a   1.000
_cell.length_b   1.000
_cell.length_c   1.000
_cell.angle_alpha   90.00
_cell.angle_beta   90.00
_cell.angle_gamma   90.00
#
_symmetry.space_group_name_H-M   'P 1'
#
loop_
_entity.id
_entity.type
_entity.pdbx_description
1 polymer ?
#
loop_
_entity_poly.entity_id
_entity_poly.type
_entity_poly.pdbx_seq_one_letter_code
_entity_poly.pdbx_strand_id
1 'polypeptide(L)'
;PETEALIDITNTRYSIPIEGYHPQAKAAASFDHDYGISAIYERIEKRKQCCHIRKIEPLNRALSNAPAWLTGQRRSQSSTRTDLNVEENYQIRKIAKINPIYDWEEADVWA
;
A
#
# COMPACT_ATOMS: atom_id res chain seq x y z
N PRO A 1 -6.01 12.49 9.17
CA PRO A 1 -5.04 13.62 9.28
C PRO A 1 -3.73 13.19 9.97
N GLU A 2 -3.87 12.30 10.95
CA GLU A 2 -2.83 11.64 11.74
C GLU A 2 -1.77 10.96 10.86
N THR A 3 -2.18 10.26 9.80
CA THR A 3 -1.25 9.58 8.88
C THR A 3 -0.34 10.54 8.12
N GLU A 4 -0.87 11.70 7.70
CA GLU A 4 -0.07 12.72 7.01
C GLU A 4 0.92 13.39 7.97
N ALA A 5 0.46 13.73 9.18
CA ALA A 5 1.33 14.28 10.22
C ALA A 5 2.50 13.33 10.57
N LEU A 6 2.26 12.02 10.58
CA LEU A 6 3.31 11.04 10.83
C LEU A 6 4.37 10.99 9.71
N ILE A 7 3.99 11.25 8.46
CA ILE A 7 4.94 11.34 7.33
C ILE A 7 5.92 12.49 7.57
N ASP A 8 5.44 13.66 7.98
CA ASP A 8 6.28 14.83 8.24
C ASP A 8 7.25 14.61 9.41
N ILE A 9 6.76 13.98 10.48
CA ILE A 9 7.58 13.57 11.63
C ILE A 9 8.67 12.58 11.18
N THR A 10 8.30 11.61 10.35
CA THR A 10 9.22 10.57 9.86
C THR A 10 10.31 11.17 8.97
N ASN A 11 9.93 12.02 8.02
CA ASN A 11 10.86 12.75 7.16
C ASN A 11 11.87 13.55 7.97
N THR A 12 11.41 14.25 9.00
CA THR A 12 12.25 15.06 9.89
C THR A 12 13.18 14.19 10.74
N ARG A 13 12.68 13.08 11.29
CA ARG A 13 13.45 12.22 12.20
C ARG A 13 14.57 11.46 11.47
N TYR A 14 14.29 10.93 10.29
CA TYR A 14 15.23 10.08 9.56
C TYR A 14 15.97 10.80 8.43
N SER A 15 15.62 12.05 8.14
CA SER A 15 16.17 12.83 7.02
C SER A 15 16.04 12.09 5.67
N ILE A 16 14.96 11.31 5.51
CA ILE A 16 14.62 10.59 4.29
C ILE A 16 13.33 11.21 3.74
N PRO A 17 13.37 11.91 2.60
CA PRO A 17 12.16 12.48 2.01
C PRO A 17 11.27 11.36 1.44
N ILE A 18 10.11 11.13 2.05
CA ILE A 18 9.09 10.21 1.54
C ILE A 18 8.41 10.84 0.32
N GLU A 19 8.49 10.16 -0.82
CA GLU A 19 7.82 10.57 -2.06
C GLU A 19 6.35 10.10 -2.06
N GLY A 20 5.42 11.05 -2.13
CA GLY A 20 3.98 10.79 -2.17
C GLY A 20 3.46 10.57 -3.60
N TYR A 21 2.70 9.50 -3.80
CA TYR A 21 1.98 9.23 -5.05
C TYR A 21 0.47 9.36 -4.85
N HIS A 22 -0.16 10.19 -5.68
CA HIS A 22 -1.61 10.42 -5.64
C HIS A 22 -2.32 9.77 -6.83
N PRO A 23 -3.61 9.40 -6.69
CA PRO A 23 -4.40 8.88 -7.80
C PRO A 23 -4.55 9.89 -8.93
N GLN A 24 -4.82 9.39 -10.13
CA GLN A 24 -5.25 10.22 -11.26
C GLN A 24 -6.55 10.97 -10.89
N ALA A 25 -6.47 12.30 -10.79
CA ALA A 25 -7.56 13.15 -10.30
C ALA A 25 -8.88 12.93 -11.07
N LYS A 26 -8.81 12.81 -12.40
CA LYS A 26 -9.99 12.57 -13.24
C LYS A 26 -10.64 11.22 -12.92
N ALA A 27 -9.86 10.15 -12.83
CA ALA A 27 -10.38 8.82 -12.52
C ALA A 27 -10.98 8.77 -11.11
N ALA A 28 -10.33 9.46 -10.16
CA ALA A 28 -10.82 9.61 -8.80
C ALA A 28 -12.17 10.34 -8.72
N ALA A 29 -12.28 11.48 -9.40
CA ALA A 29 -13.49 12.29 -9.43
C ALA A 29 -14.64 11.57 -10.14
N SER A 30 -14.37 10.88 -11.25
CA SER A 30 -15.38 10.07 -11.94
C SER A 30 -15.93 8.96 -11.05
N PHE A 31 -15.07 8.25 -10.31
CA PHE A 31 -15.54 7.22 -9.38
C PHE A 31 -16.46 7.80 -8.30
N ASP A 32 -16.07 8.93 -7.69
CA ASP A 32 -16.86 9.57 -6.65
C ASP A 32 -18.19 10.11 -7.19
N HIS A 33 -18.20 10.67 -8.41
CA HIS A 33 -19.40 11.16 -9.08
C HIS A 33 -20.38 10.02 -9.41
N ASP A 34 -19.89 8.93 -9.99
CA ASP A 34 -20.73 7.85 -10.51
C ASP A 34 -21.29 6.94 -9.41
N TYR A 35 -20.56 6.76 -8.31
CA TYR A 35 -20.87 5.77 -7.29
C TYR A 35 -21.01 6.32 -5.88
N GLY A 36 -20.44 7.49 -5.58
CA GLY A 36 -20.33 8.00 -4.23
C GLY A 36 -19.35 7.20 -3.35
N ILE A 37 -18.98 7.79 -2.21
CA ILE A 37 -18.02 7.20 -1.27
C ILE A 37 -18.60 5.96 -0.57
N SER A 38 -19.92 5.88 -0.35
CA SER A 38 -20.53 4.75 0.38
C SER A 38 -20.45 3.42 -0.37
N ALA A 39 -20.33 3.46 -1.70
CA ALA A 39 -20.34 2.26 -2.55
C ALA A 39 -19.25 1.23 -2.19
N ILE A 40 -18.13 1.67 -1.59
CA ILE A 40 -17.05 0.78 -1.15
C ILE A 40 -17.43 -0.11 0.06
N TYR A 41 -18.41 0.32 0.84
CA TYR A 41 -18.93 -0.44 1.97
C TYR A 41 -20.01 -1.43 1.51
N GLU A 42 -20.80 -1.04 0.52
CA GLU A 42 -21.94 -1.80 0.01
C GLU A 42 -21.53 -2.93 -0.94
N ARG A 43 -20.48 -2.73 -1.77
CA ARG A 43 -20.10 -3.70 -2.81
C ARG A 43 -18.60 -3.93 -2.85
N ILE A 44 -18.20 -5.20 -2.77
CA ILE A 44 -16.80 -5.63 -2.86
C ILE A 44 -16.17 -5.18 -4.18
N GLU A 45 -16.89 -5.26 -5.30
CA GLU A 45 -16.36 -4.83 -6.60
C GLU A 45 -16.07 -3.33 -6.65
N LYS A 46 -16.88 -2.49 -5.98
CA LYS A 46 -16.61 -1.05 -5.88
C LYS A 46 -15.46 -0.74 -4.94
N ARG A 47 -15.30 -1.53 -3.87
CA ARG A 47 -14.10 -1.47 -3.02
C ARG A 47 -12.83 -1.81 -3.81
N LYS A 48 -12.85 -2.87 -4.61
CA LYS A 48 -11.72 -3.25 -5.48
C LYS A 48 -11.40 -2.16 -6.49
N GLN A 49 -12.42 -1.58 -7.14
CA GLN A 49 -12.26 -0.48 -8.09
C GLN A 49 -11.66 0.77 -7.42
N CYS A 50 -12.16 1.16 -6.24
CA CYS A 50 -11.59 2.26 -5.46
C CYS A 50 -10.12 2.00 -5.08
N CYS A 51 -9.80 0.81 -4.57
CA CYS A 51 -8.42 0.40 -4.29
C CYS A 51 -7.54 0.43 -5.55
N HIS A 52 -8.06 0.00 -6.70
CA HIS A 52 -7.32 0.05 -7.94
C HIS A 52 -6.92 1.49 -8.29
N ILE A 53 -7.89 2.42 -8.25
CA ILE A 53 -7.66 3.83 -8.60
C ILE A 53 -6.77 4.54 -7.56
N ARG A 54 -7.04 4.33 -6.27
CA ARG A 54 -6.42 5.10 -5.17
C ARG A 54 -5.14 4.50 -4.61
N LYS A 55 -4.90 3.20 -4.84
CA LYS A 55 -3.74 2.50 -4.28
C LYS A 55 -2.92 1.78 -5.34
N ILE A 56 -3.54 0.95 -6.18
CA ILE A 56 -2.78 0.05 -7.07
C ILE A 56 -2.19 0.79 -8.28
N GLU A 57 -2.95 1.66 -8.96
CA GLU A 57 -2.42 2.50 -10.04
C GLU A 57 -1.24 3.37 -9.57
N PRO A 58 -1.37 4.18 -8.50
CA PRO A 58 -0.25 5.03 -8.08
C PRO A 58 0.95 4.22 -7.59
N LEU A 59 0.73 3.09 -6.89
CA LEU A 59 1.81 2.17 -6.53
C LEU A 59 2.54 1.64 -7.77
N ASN A 60 1.78 1.20 -8.78
CA ASN A 60 2.39 0.72 -10.01
C ASN A 60 3.22 1.82 -10.67
N ARG A 61 2.75 3.07 -10.69
CA ARG A 61 3.51 4.19 -11.25
C ARG A 61 4.81 4.44 -10.46
N ALA A 62 4.74 4.44 -9.12
CA ALA A 62 5.92 4.59 -8.25
C ALA A 62 6.97 3.49 -8.49
N LEU A 63 6.53 2.25 -8.70
CA LEU A 63 7.42 1.11 -8.92
C LEU A 63 7.91 0.95 -10.37
N SER A 64 7.63 1.92 -11.26
CA SER A 64 7.86 1.77 -12.70
C SER A 64 9.31 1.49 -13.09
N ASN A 65 10.27 2.06 -12.35
CA ASN A 65 11.70 1.91 -12.59
C ASN A 65 12.44 1.24 -11.40
N ALA A 66 11.69 0.68 -10.45
CA ALA A 66 12.27 0.07 -9.26
C ALA A 66 12.72 -1.37 -9.56
N PRO A 67 13.95 -1.78 -9.18
CA PRO A 67 14.42 -3.16 -9.36
C PRO A 67 13.80 -4.12 -8.34
N ALA A 68 13.41 -3.60 -7.18
CA ALA A 68 12.76 -4.31 -6.09
C ALA A 68 11.98 -3.32 -5.22
N TRP A 69 11.13 -3.81 -4.32
CA TRP A 69 10.43 -3.00 -3.33
C TRP A 69 10.28 -3.73 -1.99
N LEU A 70 10.25 -2.94 -0.92
CA LEU A 70 10.14 -3.42 0.46
C LEU A 70 8.72 -3.19 0.98
N THR A 71 8.20 -4.13 1.76
CA THR A 71 6.94 -3.95 2.48
C THR A 71 7.05 -4.39 3.94
N GLY A 72 6.26 -3.78 4.82
CA GLY A 72 6.12 -4.18 6.22
C GLY A 72 5.06 -5.26 6.45
N GLN A 73 4.81 -6.13 5.46
CA GLN A 73 3.87 -7.24 5.62
C GLN A 73 4.45 -8.31 6.55
N ARG A 74 3.58 -8.89 7.40
CA ARG A 74 3.92 -9.97 8.34
C ARG A 74 2.89 -11.09 8.28
N ARG A 75 3.30 -12.32 8.59
CA ARG A 75 2.42 -13.49 8.69
C ARG A 75 1.33 -13.31 9.76
N SER A 76 1.69 -12.68 10.87
CA SER A 76 0.80 -12.41 12.02
C SER A 76 -0.34 -11.41 11.73
N GLN A 77 -0.28 -10.64 10.63
CA GLN A 77 -1.23 -9.56 10.37
C GLN A 77 -2.62 -10.03 9.87
N SER A 78 -2.73 -11.22 9.27
CA SER A 78 -4.02 -11.77 8.86
C SER A 78 -3.94 -13.28 8.62
N SER A 79 -5.08 -13.97 8.76
CA SER A 79 -5.19 -15.41 8.50
C SER A 79 -4.82 -15.83 7.07
N THR A 80 -4.86 -14.89 6.12
CA THR A 80 -4.50 -15.11 4.71
C THR A 80 -3.02 -14.88 4.40
N ARG A 81 -2.19 -14.53 5.39
CA ARG A 81 -0.76 -14.19 5.20
C ARG A 81 0.19 -15.23 5.79
N THR A 82 -0.30 -16.38 6.24
CA THR A 82 0.54 -17.44 6.84
C THR A 82 1.68 -17.89 5.94
N ASP A 83 1.47 -17.87 4.62
CA ASP A 83 2.44 -18.34 3.63
C ASP A 83 3.34 -17.20 3.10
N LEU A 84 3.29 -16.02 3.71
CA LEU A 84 4.15 -14.89 3.33
C LEU A 84 5.62 -15.27 3.50
N ASN A 85 6.45 -14.99 2.50
CA ASN A 85 7.89 -15.25 2.55
C ASN A 85 8.68 -13.94 2.64
N VAL A 86 9.94 -14.05 3.06
CA VAL A 86 10.88 -12.92 3.08
C VAL A 86 11.04 -12.28 1.70
N GLU A 87 10.97 -13.09 0.64
CA GLU A 87 10.99 -12.65 -0.75
C GLU A 87 9.83 -13.27 -1.52
N GLU A 88 9.14 -12.45 -2.31
CA GLU A 88 8.09 -12.85 -3.24
C GLU A 88 8.32 -12.18 -4.59
N ASN A 89 7.78 -12.77 -5.66
CA ASN A 89 7.81 -12.10 -6.96
C ASN A 89 6.55 -11.23 -7.14
N TYR A 90 6.74 -9.92 -7.33
CA TYR A 90 5.63 -9.02 -7.66
C TYR A 90 5.23 -9.18 -9.12
N GLN A 91 4.31 -10.11 -9.36
CA GLN A 91 3.91 -10.60 -10.69
C GLN A 91 3.56 -9.50 -11.70
N ILE A 92 2.95 -8.40 -11.24
CA ILE A 92 2.53 -7.29 -12.12
C ILE A 92 3.74 -6.63 -12.81
N ARG A 93 4.89 -6.51 -12.12
CA ARG A 93 6.10 -5.87 -12.66
C ARG A 93 7.29 -6.80 -12.82
N LYS A 94 7.19 -8.05 -12.36
CA LYS A 94 8.29 -9.03 -12.33
C LYS A 94 9.53 -8.53 -11.59
N ILE A 95 9.30 -7.82 -10.47
CA ILE A 95 10.35 -7.31 -9.57
C ILE A 95 10.29 -8.04 -8.22
N ALA A 96 11.41 -8.07 -7.50
CA ALA A 96 11.45 -8.67 -6.17
C ALA A 96 10.66 -7.83 -5.16
N LYS A 97 9.78 -8.49 -4.40
CA LYS A 97 9.08 -7.93 -3.23
C LYS A 97 9.71 -8.51 -1.98
N ILE A 98 10.30 -7.67 -1.14
CA ILE A 98 10.98 -8.08 0.08
C ILE A 98 10.14 -7.69 1.29
N ASN A 99 9.95 -8.62 2.22
CA ASN A 99 9.21 -8.45 3.47
C ASN A 99 10.18 -8.70 4.65
N PRO A 100 10.99 -7.72 5.07
CA PRO A 100 12.10 -7.95 6.01
C PRO A 100 11.65 -8.43 7.39
N ILE A 101 10.42 -8.09 7.77
CA ILE A 101 9.82 -8.39 9.07
C ILE A 101 8.69 -9.44 8.93
N TYR A 102 8.75 -10.29 7.90
CA TYR A 102 7.68 -11.22 7.55
C TYR A 102 7.26 -12.16 8.69
N ASP A 103 8.19 -12.52 9.58
CA ASP A 103 8.02 -13.43 10.70
C ASP A 103 7.92 -12.73 12.07
N TRP A 104 7.91 -11.39 12.10
CA TRP A 104 7.72 -10.65 13.34
C TRP A 104 6.27 -10.74 13.83
N GLU A 105 6.12 -10.93 15.14
CA GLU A 105 4.84 -10.83 15.83
C GLU A 105 4.51 -9.38 16.18
N GLU A 106 3.28 -9.14 16.64
CA GLU A 106 2.86 -7.80 17.05
C GLU A 106 3.74 -7.27 18.19
N ALA A 107 4.09 -8.12 19.16
CA ALA A 107 4.96 -7.74 20.27
C ALA A 107 6.35 -7.29 19.81
N ASP A 108 6.94 -7.93 18.79
CA ASP A 108 8.26 -7.55 18.27
C ASP A 108 8.27 -6.15 17.64
N VAL A 109 7.14 -5.74 17.07
CA VAL A 109 6.98 -4.41 16.44
C VAL A 109 6.78 -3.30 17.47
N TRP A 110 6.13 -3.61 18.60
CA TRP A 110 5.75 -2.65 19.63
C TRP A 110 6.64 -2.65 20.88
N ALA A 111 7.64 -3.53 20.94
CA ALA A 111 8.58 -3.66 22.04
C ALA A 111 9.42 -2.39 22.30
#